data_AF-A0A3L8BF93-F1
#
_entry.id   AF-A0A3L8BF93-F1
#
_cell.length_a   1.000
_cell.length_b   1.000
_cell.length_c   1.000
_cell.angle_alpha   90.00
_cell.angle_beta   90.00
_cell.angle_gamma   90.00
#
_symmetry.space_group_name_H-M   'P 1'
#
loop_
_entity.id
_entity.type
_entity.pdbx_description
1 polymer ?
#
loop_
_entity_poly.entity_id
_entity_poly.type
_entity_poly.pdbx_seq_one_letter_code
_entity_poly.pdbx_strand_id
1 'polypeptide(L)'
;MYRATFIRTALLIVPTCFLIACGGGGGGGGGGSDDGNRDGGGGTVGYSQSFNTYMPLTEDTSINYQDGTSGVVEYNSDLSSSSEDIYDITYGEGDEALTLSFKSTPVNIELHAISGDFEASGARISKLVFLDPVIIYDGTNNSYPATQATASLTYNGIPLTATVDISFAKLEFDDVFSDTFGDGDLPVKLVSLQTRIQYYREITFPITAVIDIDQTLSTSLRLVKGIGIVQHVGKYGGLNLNAIISSLTSLPQPIWFEHNMLDPIPVSADTTFRINSQAAPVNSTVYQVANMEEINDLGWVTVAEDTSSNTFNVTMQYDDALPDTSELPISIEVVFERISDKTRMSGNVTLLP
;
A
#
# COMPACT_ATOMS: atom_id res chain seq x y z
N MET A 1 -17.67 -32.52 39.15
CA MET A 1 -18.69 -33.52 38.82
C MET A 1 -19.56 -32.92 37.72
N TYR A 2 -19.82 -33.68 36.66
CA TYR A 2 -20.51 -33.35 35.40
C TYR A 2 -19.75 -32.56 34.32
N ARG A 3 -19.31 -33.35 33.33
CA ARG A 3 -18.91 -33.02 31.96
C ARG A 3 -20.14 -32.61 31.13
N ALA A 4 -19.93 -31.81 30.08
CA ALA A 4 -20.63 -32.00 28.81
C ALA A 4 -19.74 -31.55 27.64
N THR A 5 -19.29 -32.56 26.89
CA THR A 5 -18.64 -32.50 25.59
C THR A 5 -19.69 -32.19 24.51
N PHE A 6 -19.38 -31.40 23.48
CA PHE A 6 -20.00 -31.57 22.17
C PHE A 6 -18.99 -31.33 21.03
N ILE A 7 -18.58 -32.44 20.43
CA ILE A 7 -17.99 -32.56 19.10
C ILE A 7 -19.15 -32.74 18.13
N ARG A 8 -19.15 -32.04 16.98
CA ARG A 8 -19.69 -32.57 15.71
C ARG A 8 -18.95 -32.02 14.51
N THR A 9 -18.10 -32.87 13.96
CA THR A 9 -17.65 -32.89 12.57
C THR A 9 -18.83 -33.20 11.64
N ALA A 10 -18.90 -32.56 10.47
CA ALA A 10 -19.46 -33.16 9.26
C ALA A 10 -18.85 -32.47 8.02
N LEU A 11 -17.95 -33.19 7.34
CA LEU A 11 -17.66 -33.01 5.92
C LEU A 11 -18.93 -33.31 5.12
N LEU A 12 -19.20 -32.54 4.07
CA LEU A 12 -19.91 -33.07 2.90
C LEU A 12 -19.31 -32.48 1.62
N ILE A 13 -18.59 -33.33 0.89
CA ILE A 13 -18.24 -33.18 -0.52
C ILE A 13 -19.44 -33.71 -1.32
N VAL A 14 -19.94 -32.95 -2.28
CA VAL A 14 -20.62 -33.51 -3.46
C VAL A 14 -20.17 -32.73 -4.70
N PRO A 15 -19.58 -33.41 -5.71
CA PRO A 15 -19.29 -32.86 -7.02
C PRO A 15 -20.52 -32.99 -7.93
N THR A 16 -20.70 -32.09 -8.90
CA THR A 16 -21.44 -32.43 -10.13
C THR A 16 -20.94 -31.61 -11.32
N CYS A 17 -20.35 -32.34 -12.26
CA CYS A 17 -20.01 -31.91 -13.60
C CYS A 17 -21.26 -31.75 -14.48
N PHE A 18 -21.19 -30.74 -15.37
CA PHE A 18 -21.71 -30.65 -16.75
C PHE A 18 -23.11 -31.19 -17.10
N LEU A 19 -23.90 -30.37 -17.82
CA LEU A 19 -24.15 -30.54 -19.27
C LEU A 19 -24.89 -29.30 -19.88
N ILE A 20 -24.19 -28.62 -20.81
CA ILE A 20 -24.55 -28.18 -22.18
C ILE A 20 -26.00 -27.77 -22.54
N ALA A 21 -26.15 -26.58 -23.14
CA ALA A 21 -26.60 -26.35 -24.55
C ALA A 21 -27.49 -25.10 -24.73
N CYS A 22 -27.12 -24.20 -25.67
CA CYS A 22 -27.86 -23.93 -26.93
C CYS A 22 -27.58 -22.51 -27.48
N GLY A 23 -27.24 -22.46 -28.78
CA GLY A 23 -27.37 -21.29 -29.66
C GLY A 23 -26.04 -20.57 -29.98
N GLY A 24 -25.51 -20.56 -31.20
CA GLY A 24 -25.96 -21.09 -32.48
C GLY A 24 -25.29 -20.34 -33.64
N GLY A 25 -24.75 -21.08 -34.62
CA GLY A 25 -24.50 -20.71 -36.02
C GLY A 25 -23.42 -19.66 -36.34
N GLY A 26 -22.55 -19.77 -37.35
CA GLY A 26 -22.41 -20.76 -38.42
C GLY A 26 -21.78 -20.10 -39.68
N GLY A 27 -21.01 -20.88 -40.45
CA GLY A 27 -20.50 -20.59 -41.81
C GLY A 27 -19.17 -19.84 -41.83
N GLY A 28 -18.03 -20.43 -42.22
CA GLY A 28 -17.70 -21.13 -43.49
C GLY A 28 -16.57 -20.31 -44.12
N GLY A 29 -15.45 -20.80 -44.65
CA GLY A 29 -15.03 -22.07 -45.24
C GLY A 29 -14.05 -21.67 -46.36
N GLY A 30 -12.84 -22.22 -46.41
CA GLY A 30 -11.89 -21.91 -47.47
C GLY A 30 -10.48 -22.38 -47.15
N GLY A 31 -10.16 -23.60 -47.61
CA GLY A 31 -8.82 -24.18 -47.51
C GLY A 31 -7.84 -23.64 -48.55
N GLY A 32 -6.56 -23.86 -48.29
CA GLY A 32 -5.46 -23.59 -49.21
C GLY A 32 -4.14 -23.84 -48.50
N SER A 33 -3.40 -24.84 -48.98
CA SER A 33 -2.19 -25.42 -48.40
C SER A 33 -0.94 -24.56 -48.52
N ASP A 34 -0.02 -24.83 -47.59
CA ASP A 34 1.45 -24.81 -47.64
C ASP A 34 2.24 -23.53 -48.00
N ASP A 35 3.37 -23.44 -47.28
CA ASP A 35 4.59 -22.67 -47.54
C ASP A 35 4.71 -21.21 -47.07
N GLY A 36 5.30 -21.08 -45.88
CA GLY A 36 6.45 -20.18 -45.67
C GLY A 36 6.18 -18.75 -45.20
N ASN A 37 7.18 -18.24 -44.46
CA ASN A 37 7.40 -16.85 -44.02
C ASN A 37 6.68 -16.47 -42.71
N ARG A 38 7.36 -16.54 -41.56
CA ARG A 38 8.21 -15.50 -40.94
C ARG A 38 7.53 -14.14 -40.75
N ASP A 39 7.66 -13.70 -39.50
CA ASP A 39 7.47 -12.36 -38.93
C ASP A 39 6.05 -11.94 -38.52
N GLY A 40 5.94 -11.47 -37.27
CA GLY A 40 4.79 -10.65 -36.87
C GLY A 40 4.48 -10.57 -35.38
N GLY A 41 5.41 -10.07 -34.57
CA GLY A 41 5.09 -9.23 -33.40
C GLY A 41 4.20 -9.82 -32.32
N GLY A 42 4.74 -10.74 -31.52
CA GLY A 42 4.28 -10.89 -30.13
C GLY A 42 4.78 -9.69 -29.35
N GLY A 43 4.06 -8.57 -29.40
CA GLY A 43 4.31 -7.45 -28.50
C GLY A 43 4.17 -7.99 -27.09
N THR A 44 5.28 -8.04 -26.35
CA THR A 44 5.26 -8.21 -24.91
C THR A 44 4.30 -7.16 -24.37
N VAL A 45 3.23 -7.58 -23.71
CA VAL A 45 2.40 -6.63 -22.96
C VAL A 45 3.33 -6.11 -21.86
N GLY A 46 3.86 -4.92 -22.07
CA GLY A 46 4.77 -4.26 -21.13
C GLY A 46 4.12 -4.14 -19.75
N TYR A 47 4.95 -4.09 -18.72
CA TYR A 47 4.47 -3.82 -17.38
C TYR A 47 3.71 -2.49 -17.35
N SER A 48 2.54 -2.51 -16.72
CA SER A 48 1.83 -1.30 -16.35
C SER A 48 1.78 -1.26 -14.85
N GLN A 49 2.35 -0.20 -14.29
CA GLN A 49 2.17 0.15 -12.89
C GLN A 49 0.66 0.27 -12.62
N SER A 50 0.19 -0.39 -11.56
CA SER A 50 -1.22 -0.37 -11.14
C SER A 50 -1.43 0.38 -9.83
N PHE A 51 -0.38 0.55 -9.03
CA PHE A 51 -0.38 1.21 -7.73
C PHE A 51 0.75 2.24 -7.66
N ASN A 52 0.67 3.19 -6.75
CA ASN A 52 1.76 4.13 -6.53
C ASN A 52 2.99 3.38 -5.98
N THR A 53 4.20 3.69 -6.47
CA THR A 53 5.42 3.04 -5.98
C THR A 53 5.63 3.25 -4.48
N TYR A 54 5.09 4.34 -3.92
CA TYR A 54 5.15 4.67 -2.49
C TYR A 54 4.02 4.05 -1.64
N MET A 55 3.07 3.37 -2.28
CA MET A 55 1.99 2.63 -1.61
C MET A 55 1.63 1.38 -2.42
N PRO A 56 2.55 0.40 -2.51
CA PRO A 56 2.30 -0.86 -3.20
C PRO A 56 1.45 -1.77 -2.31
N LEU A 57 0.13 -1.64 -2.44
CA LEU A 57 -0.83 -2.39 -1.63
C LEU A 57 -0.93 -3.82 -2.15
N THR A 58 -0.58 -4.78 -1.30
CA THR A 58 -0.70 -6.22 -1.57
C THR A 58 -1.50 -6.85 -0.45
N GLU A 59 -2.63 -7.49 -0.76
CA GLU A 59 -3.43 -8.20 0.26
C GLU A 59 -2.61 -9.24 1.03
N ASP A 60 -3.00 -9.49 2.28
CA ASP A 60 -2.34 -10.42 3.20
C ASP A 60 -0.85 -10.11 3.48
N THR A 61 -0.44 -8.87 3.23
CA THR A 61 0.87 -8.34 3.66
C THR A 61 0.71 -7.34 4.78
N SER A 62 1.78 -7.15 5.57
CA SER A 62 1.77 -6.14 6.62
C SER A 62 3.13 -5.50 6.83
N ILE A 63 3.09 -4.21 7.20
CA ILE A 63 4.18 -3.52 7.88
C ILE A 63 3.90 -3.61 9.37
N ASN A 64 4.81 -4.20 10.14
CA ASN A 64 4.67 -4.28 11.58
C ASN A 64 5.42 -3.12 12.22
N TYR A 65 4.82 -2.47 13.21
CA TYR A 65 5.33 -1.27 13.85
C TYR A 65 5.84 -1.54 15.27
N GLN A 66 6.70 -0.67 15.78
CA GLN A 66 7.36 -0.82 17.09
C GLN A 66 6.38 -0.70 18.28
N ASP A 67 5.25 -0.05 18.08
CA ASP A 67 4.16 0.05 19.06
C ASP A 67 3.33 -1.24 19.16
N GLY A 68 3.70 -2.28 18.41
CA GLY A 68 3.01 -3.58 18.37
C GLY A 68 1.90 -3.66 17.33
N THR A 69 1.58 -2.54 16.67
CA THR A 69 0.51 -2.46 15.68
C THR A 69 1.00 -3.02 14.34
N SER A 70 0.09 -3.41 13.47
CA SER A 70 0.44 -3.91 12.13
C SER A 70 -0.46 -3.25 11.10
N GLY A 71 0.16 -2.55 10.15
CA GLY A 71 -0.50 -2.06 8.96
C GLY A 71 -0.76 -3.19 7.99
N VAL A 72 -1.69 -4.08 8.35
CA VAL A 72 -2.18 -5.14 7.47
C VAL A 72 -2.97 -4.48 6.34
N VAL A 73 -2.69 -4.89 5.11
CA VAL A 73 -3.44 -4.42 3.94
C VAL A 73 -4.70 -5.26 3.81
N GLU A 74 -5.85 -4.66 4.17
CA GLU A 74 -7.16 -5.32 4.13
C GLU A 74 -8.06 -4.66 3.08
N TYR A 75 -8.64 -5.44 2.16
CA TYR A 75 -9.58 -4.92 1.18
C TYR A 75 -10.87 -4.43 1.86
N ASN A 76 -11.21 -3.16 1.65
CA ASN A 76 -12.41 -2.54 2.21
C ASN A 76 -13.58 -2.68 1.22
N SER A 77 -14.36 -3.74 1.35
CA SER A 77 -15.50 -4.00 0.46
C SER A 77 -16.62 -2.96 0.54
N ASP A 78 -16.71 -2.22 1.65
CA ASP A 78 -17.78 -1.24 1.88
C ASP A 78 -17.54 0.07 1.13
N LEU A 79 -16.26 0.45 0.96
CA LEU A 79 -15.87 1.64 0.21
C LEU A 79 -15.48 1.30 -1.24
N SER A 80 -14.98 0.10 -1.49
CA SER A 80 -14.55 -0.33 -2.82
C SER A 80 -15.72 -0.50 -3.79
N SER A 81 -15.42 -0.42 -5.08
CA SER A 81 -16.38 -0.57 -6.18
C SER A 81 -15.79 -1.42 -7.29
N SER A 82 -16.57 -1.70 -8.35
CA SER A 82 -16.07 -2.46 -9.50
C SER A 82 -14.92 -1.80 -10.28
N SER A 83 -14.62 -0.53 -9.99
CA SER A 83 -13.58 0.25 -10.67
C SER A 83 -12.52 0.79 -9.72
N GLU A 84 -12.67 0.58 -8.41
CA GLU A 84 -11.80 1.17 -7.39
C GLU A 84 -11.62 0.21 -6.22
N ASP A 85 -10.38 -0.17 -5.99
CA ASP A 85 -9.99 -0.96 -4.82
C ASP A 85 -9.48 -0.01 -3.73
N ILE A 86 -10.12 -0.07 -2.56
CA ILE A 86 -9.78 0.69 -1.37
C ILE A 86 -9.33 -0.28 -0.31
N TYR A 87 -8.23 0.05 0.36
CA TYR A 87 -7.63 -0.79 1.39
C TYR A 87 -7.54 -0.05 2.70
N ASP A 88 -7.83 -0.76 3.78
CA ASP A 88 -7.71 -0.28 5.14
C ASP A 88 -6.31 -0.61 5.69
N ILE A 89 -5.74 0.35 6.42
CA ILE A 89 -4.54 0.17 7.24
C ILE A 89 -4.88 0.63 8.66
N THR A 90 -4.81 -0.29 9.62
CA THR A 90 -5.18 -0.05 11.03
C THR A 90 -3.94 0.10 11.91
N TYR A 91 -3.97 1.14 12.75
CA TYR A 91 -2.98 1.45 13.77
C TYR A 91 -3.65 1.37 15.13
N GLY A 92 -2.97 0.85 16.15
CA GLY A 92 -3.53 0.65 17.48
C GLY A 92 -4.44 -0.59 17.59
N GLU A 93 -4.99 -0.81 18.77
CA GLU A 93 -5.98 -1.86 19.05
C GLU A 93 -7.10 -1.31 19.96
N GLY A 94 -8.29 -1.92 19.88
CA GLY A 94 -9.42 -1.55 20.73
C GLY A 94 -9.90 -0.11 20.51
N ASP A 95 -10.16 0.60 21.59
CA ASP A 95 -10.72 1.97 21.55
C ASP A 95 -9.69 3.03 21.08
N GLU A 96 -8.39 2.68 21.02
CA GLU A 96 -7.32 3.55 20.51
C GLU A 96 -6.99 3.26 19.04
N ALA A 97 -7.72 2.34 18.40
CA ALA A 97 -7.49 2.01 17.00
C ALA A 97 -7.89 3.15 16.06
N LEU A 98 -7.03 3.40 15.07
CA LEU A 98 -7.27 4.29 13.94
C LEU A 98 -7.05 3.51 12.64
N THR A 99 -8.05 3.50 11.79
CA THR A 99 -7.98 2.94 10.43
C THR A 99 -8.01 4.06 9.41
N LEU A 100 -7.05 4.04 8.49
CA LEU A 100 -7.01 4.91 7.32
C LEU A 100 -7.34 4.08 6.08
N SER A 101 -8.31 4.54 5.28
CA SER A 101 -8.74 3.85 4.07
C SER A 101 -8.13 4.53 2.84
N PHE A 102 -7.26 3.84 2.13
CA PHE A 102 -6.49 4.37 1.02
C PHE A 102 -6.88 3.75 -0.32
N LYS A 103 -6.76 4.56 -1.37
CA LYS A 103 -6.65 4.10 -2.75
C LYS A 103 -5.28 4.48 -3.29
N SER A 104 -4.64 3.54 -3.97
CA SER A 104 -3.32 3.73 -4.58
C SER A 104 -3.44 3.57 -6.09
N THR A 105 -3.13 4.62 -6.83
CA THR A 105 -3.04 4.59 -8.30
C THR A 105 -1.61 4.87 -8.73
N PRO A 106 -1.23 4.64 -10.00
CA PRO A 106 0.13 4.88 -10.45
C PRO A 106 0.65 6.31 -10.22
N VAL A 107 -0.26 7.28 -10.13
CA VAL A 107 0.09 8.71 -10.04
C VAL A 107 -0.28 9.35 -8.71
N ASN A 108 -1.19 8.77 -7.93
CA ASN A 108 -1.64 9.37 -6.68
C ASN A 108 -1.96 8.34 -5.57
N ILE A 109 -1.97 8.84 -4.34
CA ILE A 109 -2.45 8.14 -3.14
C ILE A 109 -3.57 9.00 -2.56
N GLU A 110 -4.75 8.40 -2.41
CA GLU A 110 -5.99 9.07 -1.99
C GLU A 110 -6.45 8.48 -0.66
N LEU A 111 -6.90 9.34 0.27
CA LEU A 111 -7.50 8.95 1.54
C LEU A 111 -9.02 9.12 1.44
N HIS A 112 -9.73 8.00 1.57
CA HIS A 112 -11.19 7.93 1.45
C HIS A 112 -11.90 7.99 2.81
N ALA A 113 -11.26 7.49 3.87
CA ALA A 113 -11.85 7.54 5.20
C ALA A 113 -10.81 7.55 6.32
N ILE A 114 -11.23 8.11 7.46
CA ILE A 114 -10.56 8.02 8.75
C ILE A 114 -11.57 7.40 9.72
N SER A 115 -11.29 6.21 10.23
CA SER A 115 -12.11 5.54 11.24
C SER A 115 -11.32 5.38 12.52
N GLY A 116 -11.97 5.54 13.67
CA GLY A 116 -11.33 5.52 14.98
C GLY A 116 -12.03 6.51 15.91
N ASP A 117 -11.98 6.26 17.21
CA ASP A 117 -12.69 7.08 18.20
C ASP A 117 -11.81 8.27 18.63
N PHE A 118 -12.09 9.45 18.08
CA PHE A 118 -11.41 10.69 18.47
C PHE A 118 -12.37 11.82 18.84
N GLU A 119 -11.95 12.68 19.76
CA GLU A 119 -12.73 13.78 20.30
C GLU A 119 -12.50 15.08 19.50
N ALA A 120 -13.58 15.71 19.06
CA ALA A 120 -13.58 16.99 18.38
C ALA A 120 -14.63 17.90 19.02
N SER A 121 -14.18 18.93 19.74
CA SER A 121 -15.04 19.89 20.45
C SER A 121 -16.11 19.23 21.37
N GLY A 122 -15.76 18.11 22.02
CA GLY A 122 -16.67 17.36 22.90
C GLY A 122 -17.68 16.47 22.18
N ALA A 123 -17.57 16.33 20.86
CA ALA A 123 -18.20 15.27 20.10
C ALA A 123 -17.17 14.17 19.80
N ARG A 124 -17.52 12.91 20.03
CA ARG A 124 -16.70 11.78 19.58
C ARG A 124 -17.01 11.49 18.12
N ILE A 125 -16.01 11.57 17.27
CA ILE A 125 -16.08 11.14 15.86
C ILE A 125 -15.54 9.72 15.82
N SER A 126 -16.30 8.78 15.26
CA SER A 126 -15.88 7.39 15.08
C SER A 126 -15.53 7.02 13.63
N LYS A 127 -16.05 7.81 12.68
CA LYS A 127 -15.79 7.64 11.24
C LYS A 127 -15.99 8.95 10.50
N LEU A 128 -15.08 9.23 9.57
CA LEU A 128 -15.18 10.26 8.53
C LEU A 128 -15.01 9.57 7.19
N VAL A 129 -16.01 9.65 6.30
CA VAL A 129 -15.92 9.18 4.91
C VAL A 129 -15.99 10.38 3.99
N PHE A 130 -14.91 10.67 3.28
CA PHE A 130 -14.83 11.82 2.39
C PHE A 130 -15.71 11.60 1.14
N LEU A 131 -16.46 12.63 0.74
CA LEU A 131 -17.26 12.60 -0.48
C LEU A 131 -16.36 12.63 -1.72
N ASP A 132 -15.43 13.59 -1.73
CA ASP A 132 -14.28 13.59 -2.64
C ASP A 132 -13.02 13.24 -1.83
N PRO A 133 -12.20 12.25 -2.23
CA PRO A 133 -11.04 11.80 -1.47
C PRO A 133 -10.01 12.91 -1.22
N VAL A 134 -9.33 12.82 -0.08
CA VAL A 134 -8.21 13.70 0.25
C VAL A 134 -6.94 13.18 -0.42
N ILE A 135 -6.29 13.99 -1.25
CA ILE A 135 -5.03 13.59 -1.90
C ILE A 135 -3.89 13.63 -0.87
N ILE A 136 -3.29 12.47 -0.62
CA ILE A 136 -2.15 12.27 0.28
C ILE A 136 -0.83 12.39 -0.46
N TYR A 137 -0.77 11.89 -1.69
CA TYR A 137 0.42 11.99 -2.51
C TYR A 137 0.04 12.14 -3.97
N ASP A 138 0.68 13.06 -4.68
CA ASP A 138 0.59 13.17 -6.15
C ASP A 138 1.89 13.72 -6.77
N GLY A 139 2.96 13.82 -5.96
CA GLY A 139 4.22 14.42 -6.38
C GLY A 139 4.19 15.93 -6.48
N THR A 140 3.13 16.60 -6.00
CA THR A 140 2.99 18.06 -6.06
C THR A 140 2.56 18.68 -4.72
N ASN A 141 2.85 19.96 -4.54
CA ASN A 141 2.38 20.77 -3.40
C ASN A 141 1.25 21.71 -3.80
N ASN A 142 0.35 21.23 -4.66
CA ASN A 142 -0.80 21.99 -5.14
C ASN A 142 -1.80 22.29 -4.01
N SER A 143 -2.56 23.37 -4.19
CA SER A 143 -3.72 23.66 -3.35
C SER A 143 -4.93 22.90 -3.88
N TYR A 144 -5.69 22.30 -2.95
CA TYR A 144 -6.88 21.51 -3.26
C TYR A 144 -8.14 22.24 -2.80
N PRO A 145 -9.27 22.07 -3.51
CA PRO A 145 -10.55 22.60 -3.03
C PRO A 145 -10.97 21.89 -1.74
N ALA A 146 -11.78 22.59 -0.94
CA ALA A 146 -12.47 21.97 0.18
C ALA A 146 -13.43 20.86 -0.33
N THR A 147 -13.65 19.87 0.50
CA THR A 147 -14.56 18.75 0.28
C THR A 147 -15.54 18.65 1.46
N GLN A 148 -16.38 17.63 1.46
CA GLN A 148 -17.23 17.27 2.59
C GLN A 148 -16.94 15.85 3.01
N ALA A 149 -17.31 15.51 4.24
CA ALA A 149 -17.30 14.13 4.72
C ALA A 149 -18.63 13.77 5.39
N THR A 150 -19.02 12.52 5.26
CA THR A 150 -20.04 11.93 6.14
C THR A 150 -19.35 11.53 7.44
N ALA A 151 -19.76 12.14 8.54
CA ALA A 151 -19.25 11.89 9.88
C ALA A 151 -20.24 11.10 10.71
N SER A 152 -19.77 10.03 11.36
CA SER A 152 -20.45 9.35 12.45
C SER A 152 -20.00 9.98 13.77
N LEU A 153 -20.93 10.63 14.47
CA LEU A 153 -20.66 11.41 15.67
C LEU A 153 -21.45 10.85 16.86
N THR A 154 -20.90 10.97 18.06
CA THR A 154 -21.63 10.82 19.32
C THR A 154 -21.46 12.10 20.13
N TYR A 155 -22.57 12.76 20.45
CA TYR A 155 -22.57 13.97 21.27
C TYR A 155 -23.49 13.78 22.47
N ASN A 156 -22.95 13.97 23.69
CA ASN A 156 -23.66 13.67 24.94
C ASN A 156 -24.33 12.28 24.97
N GLY A 157 -23.65 11.27 24.41
CA GLY A 157 -24.14 9.90 24.33
C GLY A 157 -25.20 9.64 23.26
N ILE A 158 -25.56 10.64 22.45
CA ILE A 158 -26.52 10.50 21.35
C ILE A 158 -25.73 10.30 20.04
N PRO A 159 -25.89 9.15 19.35
CA PRO A 159 -25.30 8.96 18.03
C PRO A 159 -26.06 9.77 16.99
N LEU A 160 -25.34 10.40 16.06
CA LEU A 160 -25.88 11.05 14.89
C LEU A 160 -24.93 10.91 13.70
N THR A 161 -25.48 11.03 12.50
CA THR A 161 -24.72 11.17 11.25
C THR A 161 -24.87 12.59 10.74
N ALA A 162 -23.77 13.20 10.30
CA ALA A 162 -23.75 14.55 9.77
C ALA A 162 -22.86 14.66 8.55
N THR A 163 -23.17 15.58 7.65
CA THR A 163 -22.22 16.06 6.65
C THR A 163 -21.42 17.19 7.27
N VAL A 164 -20.10 17.07 7.25
CA VAL A 164 -19.16 18.06 7.79
C VAL A 164 -18.32 18.64 6.66
N ASP A 165 -17.95 19.91 6.78
CA ASP A 165 -17.08 20.57 5.82
C ASP A 165 -15.63 20.23 6.14
N ILE A 166 -14.86 19.90 5.10
CA ILE A 166 -13.46 19.51 5.19
C ILE A 166 -12.62 20.46 4.36
N SER A 167 -11.63 21.07 4.99
CA SER A 167 -10.53 21.73 4.27
C SER A 167 -9.23 21.04 4.62
N PHE A 168 -8.30 20.95 3.68
CA PHE A 168 -7.03 20.31 3.93
C PHE A 168 -5.87 21.00 3.22
N ALA A 169 -4.69 20.88 3.82
CA ALA A 169 -3.43 21.33 3.25
C ALA A 169 -2.43 20.18 3.32
N LYS A 170 -1.72 19.97 2.21
CA LYS A 170 -0.70 18.93 2.07
C LYS A 170 0.64 19.57 1.71
N LEU A 171 1.71 19.01 2.29
CA LEU A 171 3.09 19.23 1.87
C LEU A 171 3.79 17.89 1.67
N GLU A 172 4.61 17.80 0.64
CA GLU A 172 5.48 16.69 0.29
C GLU A 172 6.91 17.18 0.10
N PHE A 173 7.88 16.41 0.59
CA PHE A 173 9.30 16.65 0.36
C PHE A 173 10.10 15.36 0.47
N ASP A 174 11.29 15.37 -0.13
CA ASP A 174 12.28 14.31 0.04
C ASP A 174 12.93 14.41 1.42
N ASP A 175 13.09 13.27 2.07
CA ASP A 175 13.71 13.14 3.39
C ASP A 175 14.37 11.75 3.50
N VAL A 176 15.07 11.50 4.60
CA VAL A 176 15.70 10.22 4.91
C VAL A 176 15.11 9.64 6.18
N PHE A 177 14.71 8.38 6.12
CA PHE A 177 14.34 7.58 7.28
C PHE A 177 15.57 6.81 7.77
N SER A 178 16.14 7.33 8.87
CA SER A 178 17.25 6.74 9.60
C SER A 178 16.72 6.16 10.92
N ASP A 179 16.45 4.86 10.92
CA ASP A 179 16.03 4.10 12.11
C ASP A 179 16.74 2.73 12.13
N THR A 180 16.39 1.90 13.09
CA THR A 180 16.93 0.55 13.32
C THR A 180 16.37 -0.52 12.37
N PHE A 181 15.53 -0.15 11.41
CA PHE A 181 14.97 -1.08 10.44
C PHE A 181 15.94 -1.31 9.27
N GLY A 182 16.37 -2.57 9.10
CA GLY A 182 17.21 -2.96 7.98
C GLY A 182 18.69 -2.65 8.18
N ASP A 183 19.43 -2.61 7.07
CA ASP A 183 20.89 -2.45 7.06
C ASP A 183 21.35 -1.02 6.74
N GLY A 184 20.43 -0.08 6.48
CA GLY A 184 20.78 1.29 6.15
C GLY A 184 19.59 2.23 6.04
N ASP A 185 19.91 3.50 5.79
CA ASP A 185 18.93 4.57 5.61
C ASP A 185 18.02 4.31 4.40
N LEU A 186 16.76 4.75 4.49
CA LEU A 186 15.80 4.68 3.39
C LEU A 186 15.40 6.08 2.91
N PRO A 187 15.43 6.37 1.62
CA PRO A 187 14.85 7.60 1.10
C PRO A 187 13.33 7.54 1.21
N VAL A 188 12.75 8.62 1.72
CA VAL A 188 11.30 8.72 1.91
C VAL A 188 10.72 9.95 1.24
N LYS A 189 9.46 9.83 0.81
CA LYS A 189 8.60 10.99 0.69
C LYS A 189 7.93 11.23 2.02
N LEU A 190 8.28 12.34 2.66
CA LEU A 190 7.58 12.81 3.84
C LEU A 190 6.36 13.62 3.40
N VAL A 191 5.18 13.10 3.71
CA VAL A 191 3.88 13.74 3.49
C VAL A 191 3.38 14.29 4.81
N SER A 192 3.10 15.59 4.86
CA SER A 192 2.40 16.24 5.97
C SER A 192 1.03 16.73 5.50
N LEU A 193 -0.02 16.25 6.17
CA LEU A 193 -1.40 16.60 5.92
C LEU A 193 -2.01 17.27 7.17
N GLN A 194 -2.64 18.41 6.97
CA GLN A 194 -3.51 19.04 7.96
C GLN A 194 -4.94 19.00 7.43
N THR A 195 -5.84 18.35 8.18
CA THR A 195 -7.25 18.21 7.81
C THR A 195 -8.10 18.92 8.85
N ARG A 196 -8.78 20.00 8.46
CA ARG A 196 -9.68 20.76 9.32
C ARG A 196 -11.12 20.36 9.06
N ILE A 197 -11.79 19.94 10.13
CA ILE A 197 -13.19 19.54 10.17
C ILE A 197 -13.98 20.70 10.75
N GLN A 198 -15.01 21.13 10.01
CA GLN A 198 -15.90 22.19 10.44
C GLN A 198 -17.36 21.72 10.38
N TYR A 199 -18.09 21.92 11.46
CA TYR A 199 -19.51 21.59 11.50
C TYR A 199 -20.22 22.40 12.57
N TYR A 200 -21.33 23.02 12.19
CA TYR A 200 -22.18 23.78 13.10
C TYR A 200 -23.62 23.33 12.95
N ARG A 201 -24.24 22.92 14.07
CA ARG A 201 -25.67 22.63 14.11
C ARG A 201 -26.27 22.90 15.47
N GLU A 202 -27.41 23.57 15.45
CA GLU A 202 -28.31 23.63 16.61
C GLU A 202 -29.29 22.46 16.56
N ILE A 203 -29.33 21.65 17.62
CA ILE A 203 -30.27 20.55 17.80
C ILE A 203 -31.26 20.93 18.88
N THR A 204 -32.55 20.90 18.54
CA THR A 204 -33.64 21.26 19.44
C THR A 204 -34.46 20.03 19.83
N PHE A 205 -33.87 19.06 20.54
CA PHE A 205 -34.62 18.00 21.26
C PHE A 205 -33.72 17.12 22.13
N PRO A 206 -34.03 16.81 23.42
CA PRO A 206 -35.01 17.42 24.33
C PRO A 206 -34.50 18.69 25.05
N ILE A 207 -33.24 19.09 24.83
CA ILE A 207 -32.62 20.34 25.29
C ILE A 207 -31.96 20.97 24.06
N THR A 208 -32.01 22.30 23.92
CA THR A 208 -31.25 22.99 22.87
C THR A 208 -29.77 22.78 23.12
N ALA A 209 -29.11 22.09 22.19
CA ALA A 209 -27.67 21.90 22.17
C ALA A 209 -27.10 22.49 20.89
N VAL A 210 -25.95 23.14 21.00
CA VAL A 210 -25.17 23.59 19.85
C VAL A 210 -23.98 22.65 19.73
N ILE A 211 -23.89 21.97 18.59
CA ILE A 211 -22.70 21.24 18.20
C ILE A 211 -21.89 22.17 17.32
N ASP A 212 -20.71 22.56 17.78
CA ASP A 212 -19.76 23.40 17.07
C ASP A 212 -18.40 22.69 17.06
N ILE A 213 -18.07 22.09 15.92
CA ILE A 213 -16.84 21.37 15.69
C ILE A 213 -15.95 22.25 14.81
N ASP A 214 -14.76 22.55 15.33
CA ASP A 214 -13.66 23.15 14.57
C ASP A 214 -12.37 22.48 15.04
N GLN A 215 -12.02 21.37 14.38
CA GLN A 215 -10.90 20.52 14.77
C GLN A 215 -9.94 20.35 13.61
N THR A 216 -8.65 20.55 13.87
CA THR A 216 -7.59 20.20 12.92
C THR A 216 -6.94 18.90 13.34
N LEU A 217 -6.93 17.93 12.44
CA LEU A 217 -6.16 16.69 12.52
C LEU A 217 -4.82 16.92 11.82
N SER A 218 -3.76 16.32 12.35
CA SER A 218 -2.45 16.32 11.68
C SER A 218 -2.00 14.89 11.42
N THR A 219 -1.58 14.62 10.19
CA THR A 219 -1.05 13.33 9.74
C THR A 219 0.30 13.57 9.08
N SER A 220 1.28 12.76 9.44
CA SER A 220 2.62 12.77 8.88
C SER A 220 2.99 11.34 8.51
N LEU A 221 3.22 11.09 7.22
CA LEU A 221 3.58 9.78 6.69
C LEU A 221 4.96 9.84 6.07
N ARG A 222 5.83 8.88 6.38
CA ARG A 222 7.06 8.63 5.62
C ARG A 222 6.83 7.41 4.73
N LEU A 223 6.89 7.64 3.42
CA LEU A 223 6.61 6.65 2.41
C LEU A 223 7.90 6.20 1.71
N VAL A 224 8.14 4.89 1.64
CA VAL A 224 9.29 4.30 0.92
C VAL A 224 8.81 3.56 -0.32
N LYS A 225 9.52 3.74 -1.44
CA LYS A 225 9.23 3.02 -2.69
C LYS A 225 9.35 1.51 -2.49
N GLY A 226 8.37 0.75 -2.95
CA GLY A 226 8.37 -0.71 -2.85
C GLY A 226 8.10 -1.26 -1.44
N ILE A 227 7.82 -0.40 -0.45
CA ILE A 227 7.47 -0.83 0.92
C ILE A 227 6.13 -0.22 1.37
N GLY A 228 5.98 1.10 1.30
CA GLY A 228 4.80 1.80 1.84
C GLY A 228 5.10 2.70 3.05
N ILE A 229 4.16 2.76 3.99
CA ILE A 229 4.21 3.65 5.17
C ILE A 229 5.16 3.08 6.23
N VAL A 230 6.43 3.52 6.21
CA VAL A 230 7.43 3.11 7.21
C VAL A 230 7.32 3.90 8.51
N GLN A 231 6.68 5.07 8.49
CA GLN A 231 6.33 5.80 9.70
C GLN A 231 5.02 6.55 9.54
N HIS A 232 4.18 6.50 10.58
CA HIS A 232 2.99 7.34 10.73
C HIS A 232 3.02 8.05 12.07
N VAL A 233 3.10 9.37 12.03
CA VAL A 233 2.91 10.24 13.20
C VAL A 233 1.62 11.02 13.01
N GLY A 234 0.74 11.00 14.02
CA GLY A 234 -0.56 11.67 13.88
C GLY A 234 -1.14 12.18 15.18
N LYS A 235 -2.00 13.19 15.06
CA LYS A 235 -2.80 13.75 16.15
C LYS A 235 -4.24 13.89 15.68
N TYR A 236 -5.11 13.09 16.29
CA TYR A 236 -6.52 12.99 15.95
C TYR A 236 -7.33 13.22 17.23
N GLY A 237 -7.62 14.48 17.56
CA GLY A 237 -8.61 14.77 18.61
C GLY A 237 -8.43 14.02 19.93
N GLY A 238 -7.22 14.01 20.51
CA GLY A 238 -6.93 13.26 21.75
C GLY A 238 -6.25 11.90 21.53
N LEU A 239 -6.33 11.34 20.32
CA LEU A 239 -5.53 10.19 19.91
C LEU A 239 -4.20 10.67 19.32
N ASN A 240 -3.08 10.13 19.81
CA ASN A 240 -1.74 10.41 19.26
C ASN A 240 -1.12 9.11 18.78
N LEU A 241 -0.57 9.12 17.57
CA LEU A 241 0.08 7.97 16.96
C LEU A 241 1.55 8.27 16.66
N ASN A 242 2.39 7.27 16.88
CA ASN A 242 3.79 7.25 16.46
C ASN A 242 4.17 5.81 16.11
N ALA A 243 3.69 5.34 14.97
CA ALA A 243 3.97 4.02 14.46
C ALA A 243 5.23 4.10 13.59
N ILE A 244 6.28 3.39 13.99
CA ILE A 244 7.58 3.31 13.30
C ILE A 244 7.81 1.87 12.91
N ILE A 245 8.20 1.60 11.67
CA ILE A 245 8.43 0.23 11.18
C ILE A 245 9.41 -0.54 12.07
N SER A 246 9.11 -1.81 12.29
CA SER A 246 9.97 -2.77 12.98
C SER A 246 10.30 -3.98 12.11
N SER A 247 9.35 -4.44 11.31
CA SER A 247 9.52 -5.61 10.43
C SER A 247 8.47 -5.65 9.34
N LEU A 248 8.61 -6.60 8.42
CA LEU A 248 7.66 -6.86 7.34
C LEU A 248 7.15 -8.30 7.41
N THR A 249 5.86 -8.49 7.11
CA THR A 249 5.24 -9.81 6.97
C THR A 249 4.84 -10.02 5.51
N SER A 250 5.25 -11.16 4.94
CA SER A 250 4.90 -11.55 3.57
C SER A 250 5.35 -10.58 2.48
N LEU A 251 6.25 -9.64 2.81
CA LEU A 251 6.92 -8.74 1.87
C LEU A 251 8.43 -9.02 1.83
N PRO A 252 9.08 -8.82 0.66
CA PRO A 252 10.53 -8.83 0.55
C PRO A 252 11.20 -7.82 1.48
N GLN A 253 12.29 -8.23 2.14
CA GLN A 253 13.18 -7.31 2.82
C GLN A 253 13.91 -6.42 1.80
N PRO A 254 14.20 -5.15 2.15
CA PRO A 254 15.00 -4.30 1.27
C PRO A 254 16.44 -4.80 1.18
N ILE A 255 17.13 -4.42 0.12
CA ILE A 255 18.55 -4.71 -0.10
C ILE A 255 19.29 -3.39 -0.25
N TRP A 256 20.43 -3.25 0.44
CA TRP A 256 21.22 -2.02 0.43
C TRP A 256 22.58 -2.21 -0.23
N PHE A 257 22.99 -1.19 -0.96
CA PHE A 257 24.33 -1.01 -1.52
C PHE A 257 24.87 0.35 -1.08
N GLU A 258 26.17 0.44 -0.81
CA GLU A 258 26.90 1.69 -0.64
C GLU A 258 27.45 2.15 -1.99
N HIS A 259 27.34 3.45 -2.25
CA HIS A 259 27.98 4.04 -3.41
C HIS A 259 29.51 3.93 -3.27
N ASN A 260 30.17 3.63 -4.37
CA ASN A 260 31.61 3.47 -4.42
C ASN A 260 32.12 3.97 -5.78
N MET A 261 33.38 4.43 -5.84
CA MET A 261 33.94 5.03 -7.06
C MET A 261 34.03 4.07 -8.26
N LEU A 262 33.84 2.77 -8.03
CA LEU A 262 33.75 1.73 -9.05
C LEU A 262 32.33 1.18 -9.04
N ASP A 263 32.17 -0.11 -8.74
CA ASP A 263 30.87 -0.73 -8.58
C ASP A 263 30.35 -0.49 -7.15
N PRO A 264 29.06 -0.18 -6.98
CA PRO A 264 28.44 -0.14 -5.67
C PRO A 264 28.64 -1.45 -4.91
N ILE A 265 28.87 -1.35 -3.61
CA ILE A 265 29.21 -2.50 -2.76
C ILE A 265 27.99 -2.87 -1.94
N PRO A 266 27.56 -4.13 -1.93
CA PRO A 266 26.41 -4.51 -1.11
C PRO A 266 26.75 -4.37 0.39
N VAL A 267 25.85 -3.75 1.17
CA VAL A 267 26.04 -3.56 2.61
C VAL A 267 26.07 -4.90 3.34
N SER A 268 25.21 -5.82 2.91
CA SER A 268 25.21 -7.23 3.33
C SER A 268 25.72 -8.12 2.20
N ALA A 269 26.48 -9.16 2.54
CA ALA A 269 26.98 -10.11 1.54
C ALA A 269 25.86 -10.88 0.81
N ASP A 270 24.67 -10.95 1.41
CA ASP A 270 23.50 -11.58 0.79
C ASP A 270 22.62 -10.53 0.11
N THR A 271 22.62 -10.54 -1.22
CA THR A 271 21.79 -9.67 -2.06
C THR A 271 20.58 -10.41 -2.64
N THR A 272 20.14 -11.46 -1.97
CA THR A 272 18.95 -12.24 -2.34
C THR A 272 17.70 -11.64 -1.74
N PHE A 273 16.64 -11.47 -2.53
CA PHE A 273 15.34 -11.08 -1.98
C PHE A 273 14.76 -12.19 -1.09
N ARG A 274 14.41 -11.84 0.15
CA ARG A 274 13.88 -12.76 1.17
C ARG A 274 12.62 -12.25 1.82
N ILE A 275 11.72 -13.17 2.18
CA ILE A 275 10.55 -12.87 3.00
C ILE A 275 10.78 -13.44 4.40
N ASN A 276 10.95 -12.56 5.40
CA ASN A 276 11.32 -12.96 6.76
C ASN A 276 10.29 -13.91 7.42
N SER A 277 9.00 -13.77 7.11
CA SER A 277 7.96 -14.66 7.66
C SER A 277 8.04 -16.10 7.14
N GLN A 278 8.83 -16.38 6.09
CA GLN A 278 8.91 -17.70 5.46
C GLN A 278 10.28 -18.38 5.58
N ALA A 279 11.30 -17.70 6.14
CA ALA A 279 12.70 -18.14 6.11
C ALA A 279 13.21 -18.55 4.71
N ALA A 280 12.50 -18.16 3.65
CA ALA A 280 12.68 -18.61 2.28
C ALA A 280 12.83 -17.39 1.35
N PRO A 281 13.64 -17.52 0.28
CA PRO A 281 13.79 -16.47 -0.72
C PRO A 281 12.47 -16.23 -1.45
N VAL A 282 12.35 -15.07 -2.09
CA VAL A 282 11.34 -14.88 -3.13
C VAL A 282 11.63 -15.88 -4.24
N ASN A 283 10.75 -16.88 -4.38
CA ASN A 283 11.01 -18.04 -5.21
C ASN A 283 10.72 -17.75 -6.69
N SER A 284 11.75 -17.85 -7.55
CA SER A 284 11.64 -17.58 -8.98
C SER A 284 10.80 -18.58 -9.77
N THR A 285 10.51 -19.76 -9.20
CA THR A 285 9.54 -20.69 -9.80
C THR A 285 8.08 -20.29 -9.53
N VAL A 286 7.86 -19.38 -8.59
CA VAL A 286 6.52 -18.90 -8.18
C VAL A 286 6.27 -17.48 -8.69
N TYR A 287 7.31 -16.65 -8.72
CA TYR A 287 7.25 -15.25 -9.10
C TYR A 287 8.13 -14.97 -10.31
N GLN A 288 7.81 -13.92 -11.03
CA GLN A 288 8.66 -13.26 -12.02
C GLN A 288 8.80 -11.78 -11.67
N VAL A 289 9.88 -11.12 -12.11
CA VAL A 289 9.99 -9.66 -11.95
C VAL A 289 9.20 -9.00 -13.09
N ALA A 290 8.13 -8.28 -12.72
CA ALA A 290 7.20 -7.68 -13.66
C ALA A 290 7.81 -6.47 -14.37
N ASN A 291 8.48 -5.60 -13.61
CA ASN A 291 9.11 -4.37 -14.09
C ASN A 291 10.59 -4.56 -14.48
N MET A 292 10.92 -5.73 -15.04
CA MET A 292 12.31 -6.09 -15.36
C MET A 292 12.91 -5.19 -16.46
N GLU A 293 12.10 -4.80 -17.45
CA GLU A 293 12.55 -3.92 -18.53
C GLU A 293 12.93 -2.55 -17.97
N GLU A 294 12.09 -1.98 -17.11
CA GLU A 294 12.35 -0.69 -16.47
C GLU A 294 13.59 -0.72 -15.56
N ILE A 295 13.82 -1.83 -14.86
CA ILE A 295 15.03 -2.01 -14.04
C ILE A 295 16.28 -2.11 -14.92
N ASN A 296 16.22 -2.89 -16.00
CA ASN A 296 17.36 -3.05 -16.92
C ASN A 296 17.71 -1.75 -17.65
N ASP A 297 16.71 -0.93 -17.98
CA ASP A 297 16.89 0.38 -18.63
C ASP A 297 17.69 1.36 -17.75
N LEU A 298 17.79 1.13 -16.44
CA LEU A 298 18.64 1.92 -15.55
C LEU A 298 20.14 1.69 -15.82
N GLY A 299 20.54 0.50 -16.30
CA GLY A 299 21.93 0.15 -16.63
C GLY A 299 22.85 -0.17 -15.43
N TRP A 300 22.63 0.45 -14.27
CA TRP A 300 23.47 0.30 -13.08
C TRP A 300 23.00 -0.76 -12.08
N VAL A 301 21.80 -1.32 -12.27
CA VAL A 301 21.22 -2.35 -11.39
C VAL A 301 20.71 -3.53 -12.21
N THR A 302 20.87 -4.73 -11.68
CA THR A 302 20.37 -5.95 -12.30
C THR A 302 19.71 -6.82 -11.24
N VAL A 303 18.49 -7.28 -11.52
CA VAL A 303 17.82 -8.33 -10.75
C VAL A 303 17.85 -9.59 -11.58
N ALA A 304 18.67 -10.56 -11.19
CA ALA A 304 18.87 -11.80 -11.94
C ALA A 304 18.18 -12.97 -11.25
N GLU A 305 17.46 -13.78 -12.04
CA GLU A 305 17.01 -15.09 -11.59
C GLU A 305 18.20 -16.05 -11.52
N ASP A 306 18.40 -16.68 -10.36
CA ASP A 306 19.29 -17.82 -10.22
C ASP A 306 18.48 -19.12 -10.22
N THR A 307 18.40 -19.75 -11.39
CA THR A 307 17.67 -21.02 -11.58
C THR A 307 18.22 -22.19 -10.76
N SER A 308 19.46 -22.12 -10.26
CA SER A 308 20.06 -23.19 -9.47
C SER A 308 19.58 -23.17 -8.02
N SER A 309 19.33 -21.97 -7.49
CA SER A 309 18.84 -21.74 -6.13
C SER A 309 17.36 -21.31 -6.08
N ASN A 310 16.74 -21.07 -7.25
CA ASN A 310 15.39 -20.56 -7.44
C ASN A 310 15.17 -19.21 -6.74
N THR A 311 16.14 -18.30 -6.85
CA THR A 311 16.11 -16.99 -6.18
C THR A 311 16.20 -15.82 -7.15
N PHE A 312 15.93 -14.62 -6.64
CA PHE A 312 16.28 -13.37 -7.28
C PHE A 312 17.42 -12.70 -6.53
N ASN A 313 18.53 -12.49 -7.23
CA ASN A 313 19.73 -11.86 -6.69
C ASN A 313 19.94 -10.50 -7.34
N VAL A 314 20.41 -9.55 -6.55
CA VAL A 314 20.66 -8.18 -7.01
C VAL A 314 22.16 -7.96 -7.15
N THR A 315 22.56 -7.34 -8.25
CA THR A 315 23.89 -6.77 -8.41
C THR A 315 23.78 -5.34 -8.88
N MET A 316 24.75 -4.52 -8.51
CA MET A 316 24.93 -3.18 -9.06
C MET A 316 26.32 -3.09 -9.68
N GLN A 317 26.46 -2.20 -10.65
CA GLN A 317 27.70 -1.97 -11.38
C GLN A 317 27.84 -0.49 -11.68
N TYR A 318 29.08 -0.07 -11.94
CA TYR A 318 29.32 1.25 -12.49
C TYR A 318 28.58 1.44 -13.82
N ASP A 319 27.89 2.57 -13.94
CA ASP A 319 27.28 3.05 -15.17
C ASP A 319 27.36 4.58 -15.19
N ASP A 320 27.45 5.19 -16.37
CA ASP A 320 27.45 6.65 -16.50
C ASP A 320 26.12 7.29 -16.01
N ALA A 321 25.04 6.50 -15.96
CA ALA A 321 23.74 6.87 -15.42
C ALA A 321 23.57 6.51 -13.94
N LEU A 322 24.60 5.97 -13.27
CA LEU A 322 24.55 5.72 -11.82
C LEU A 322 24.26 7.05 -11.11
N PRO A 323 23.21 7.13 -10.28
CA PRO A 323 22.85 8.38 -9.62
C PRO A 323 23.91 8.83 -8.61
N ASP A 324 24.13 10.15 -8.53
CA ASP A 324 24.90 10.76 -7.44
C ASP A 324 24.07 10.73 -6.15
N THR A 325 24.51 9.91 -5.19
CA THR A 325 23.89 9.76 -3.87
C THR A 325 24.57 10.60 -2.78
N SER A 326 25.49 11.51 -3.13
CA SER A 326 26.27 12.28 -2.14
C SER A 326 25.43 13.10 -1.15
N GLU A 327 24.19 13.42 -1.50
CA GLU A 327 23.25 14.15 -0.65
C GLU A 327 22.13 13.27 -0.06
N LEU A 328 21.61 12.29 -0.82
CA LEU A 328 20.48 11.45 -0.41
C LEU A 328 20.59 10.04 -1.00
N PRO A 329 20.16 8.99 -0.26
CA PRO A 329 20.04 7.65 -0.82
C PRO A 329 18.96 7.60 -1.91
N ILE A 330 19.03 6.59 -2.78
CA ILE A 330 18.07 6.39 -3.88
C ILE A 330 17.53 4.97 -3.84
N SER A 331 16.21 4.83 -3.92
CA SER A 331 15.55 3.53 -4.00
C SER A 331 14.84 3.31 -5.32
N ILE A 332 14.84 2.05 -5.74
CA ILE A 332 14.00 1.53 -6.82
C ILE A 332 13.02 0.49 -6.25
N GLU A 333 11.85 0.41 -6.87
CA GLU A 333 10.88 -0.64 -6.60
C GLU A 333 11.17 -1.85 -7.51
N VAL A 334 11.13 -3.06 -6.94
CA VAL A 334 11.17 -4.31 -7.70
C VAL A 334 9.84 -5.02 -7.51
N VAL A 335 9.09 -5.20 -8.59
CA VAL A 335 7.72 -5.76 -8.55
C VAL A 335 7.78 -7.23 -8.89
N PHE A 336 7.43 -8.08 -7.93
CA PHE A 336 7.29 -9.51 -8.11
C PHE A 336 5.84 -9.84 -8.44
N GLU A 337 5.60 -10.46 -9.60
CA GLU A 337 4.29 -10.93 -10.03
C GLU A 337 4.24 -12.46 -9.95
N ARG A 338 3.23 -12.98 -9.26
CA ARG A 338 3.01 -14.41 -9.13
C ARG A 338 2.59 -14.98 -10.48
N ILE A 339 3.27 -16.02 -10.92
CA ILE A 339 3.09 -16.61 -12.26
C ILE A 339 1.67 -17.17 -12.41
N SER A 340 1.10 -17.75 -11.34
CA SER A 340 -0.16 -18.50 -11.39
C SER A 340 -1.41 -17.63 -11.53
N ASP A 341 -1.44 -16.45 -10.91
CA ASP A 341 -2.65 -15.61 -10.81
C ASP A 341 -2.40 -14.12 -10.95
N LYS A 342 -1.17 -13.70 -11.25
CA LYS A 342 -0.81 -12.31 -11.55
C LYS A 342 -0.96 -11.35 -10.37
N THR A 343 -1.12 -11.88 -9.15
CA THR A 343 -0.98 -11.09 -7.92
C THR A 343 0.43 -10.53 -7.80
N ARG A 344 0.58 -9.33 -7.24
CA ARG A 344 1.86 -8.61 -7.20
C ARG A 344 2.23 -8.27 -5.77
N MET A 345 3.52 -8.29 -5.48
CA MET A 345 4.14 -7.73 -4.27
C MET A 345 5.37 -6.93 -4.67
N SER A 346 5.74 -5.94 -3.86
CA SER A 346 6.91 -5.10 -4.15
C SER A 346 8.04 -5.35 -3.15
N GLY A 347 9.27 -5.23 -3.63
CA GLY A 347 10.49 -5.13 -2.85
C GLY A 347 11.22 -3.83 -3.15
N ASN A 348 12.31 -3.60 -2.42
CA ASN A 348 13.09 -2.37 -2.49
C ASN A 348 14.58 -2.69 -2.63
N VAL A 349 15.27 -1.95 -3.50
CA VAL A 349 16.73 -1.89 -3.53
C VAL A 349 17.15 -0.45 -3.34
N THR A 350 18.08 -0.19 -2.42
CA THR A 350 18.53 1.15 -2.06
C THR A 350 20.04 1.30 -2.26
N LEU A 351 20.43 2.37 -2.93
CA LEU A 351 21.80 2.86 -3.04
C LEU A 351 22.00 3.99 -2.02
N LEU A 352 22.91 3.79 -1.09
CA LEU A 352 23.31 4.74 -0.06
C LEU A 352 24.39 5.72 -0.59
N PRO A 353 24.58 6.87 0.05
CA PRO A 353 25.66 7.81 -0.25
C PRO A 353 27.07 7.23 -0.27
#